data_AF-A0A2S8F616-F1
#
_entry.id   AF-A0A2S8F616-F1
#
_cell.length_a   1.000
_cell.length_b   1.000
_cell.length_c   1.000
_cell.angle_alpha   90.00
_cell.angle_beta   90.00
_cell.angle_gamma   90.00
#
_symmetry.space_group_name_H-M   'P 1'
#
loop_
_entity.id
_entity.type
_entity.pdbx_description
1 polymer ?
#
loop_
_entity_poly.entity_id
_entity_poly.type
_entity_poly.pdbx_seq_one_letter_code
_entity_poly.pdbx_strand_id
1 'polypeptide(L)'
;MADDRYLPGLPKRRLVKDVRSHLWRCGIRPRGEAWLAAWLWADAIARSYYHNHWPMASEIATQYVLLLLAQMSESCSLRLPYRAGDVMPDKVAELLAESPLEQLRIENRKRRKR
;
A
#
# COMPACT_ATOMS: atom_id res chain seq x y z
N MET A 1 5.10 24.97 -0.33
CA MET A 1 4.56 23.62 -0.59
C MET A 1 5.40 23.00 -1.69
N ALA A 2 6.03 21.85 -1.46
CA ALA A 2 6.92 21.22 -2.43
C ALA A 2 6.16 20.93 -3.74
N ASP A 3 6.74 21.35 -4.86
CA ASP A 3 6.17 21.17 -6.18
C ASP A 3 5.97 19.67 -6.45
N ASP A 4 4.74 19.21 -6.69
CA ASP A 4 4.42 17.80 -7.00
C ASP A 4 5.00 17.32 -8.35
N ARG A 5 5.89 18.11 -8.98
CA ARG A 5 6.58 17.81 -10.24
C ARG A 5 7.58 16.67 -10.16
N TYR A 6 7.87 16.17 -8.96
CA TYR A 6 8.71 15.00 -8.75
C TYR A 6 7.95 13.68 -8.91
N LEU A 7 6.61 13.72 -9.01
CA LEU A 7 5.81 12.51 -9.15
C LEU A 7 5.83 11.98 -10.60
N PRO A 8 6.01 10.67 -10.78
CA PRO A 8 6.03 10.04 -12.10
C PRO A 8 4.70 10.24 -12.83
N GLY A 9 4.74 10.35 -14.14
CA GLY A 9 3.57 10.61 -14.99
C GLY A 9 3.03 12.05 -14.93
N LEU A 10 3.61 12.93 -14.10
CA LEU A 10 3.20 14.33 -13.94
C LEU A 10 1.69 14.49 -13.67
N PRO A 11 1.16 13.88 -12.59
CA PRO A 11 -0.26 13.95 -12.27
C PRO A 11 -0.70 15.39 -12.00
N LYS A 12 -1.98 15.69 -12.30
CA LYS A 12 -2.57 17.00 -12.00
C LYS A 12 -2.53 17.25 -10.49
N ARG A 13 -2.16 18.47 -10.07
CA ARG A 13 -2.11 18.88 -8.66
C ARG A 13 -3.40 18.60 -7.88
N ARG A 14 -4.56 18.71 -8.53
CA ARG A 14 -5.87 18.38 -7.94
C ARG A 14 -5.94 16.92 -7.52
N LEU A 15 -5.54 15.99 -8.40
CA LEU A 15 -5.52 14.56 -8.09
C LEU A 15 -4.60 14.27 -6.90
N VAL A 16 -3.40 14.85 -6.89
CA VAL A 16 -2.46 14.68 -5.76
C VAL A 16 -3.06 15.17 -4.45
N LYS A 17 -3.72 16.33 -4.46
CA LYS A 17 -4.42 16.88 -3.29
C LYS A 17 -5.56 15.97 -2.82
N ASP A 18 -6.32 15.40 -3.74
CA ASP A 18 -7.43 14.50 -3.43
C ASP A 18 -6.90 13.20 -2.80
N VAL A 19 -5.83 12.61 -3.35
CA VAL A 19 -5.17 11.41 -2.78
C VAL A 19 -4.67 11.69 -1.36
N ARG A 20 -3.98 12.82 -1.15
CA ARG A 20 -3.54 13.23 0.20
C ARG A 20 -4.71 13.38 1.16
N SER A 21 -5.84 13.90 0.69
CA SER A 21 -7.06 14.05 1.50
C SER A 21 -7.65 12.71 1.89
N HIS A 22 -7.68 11.72 0.99
CA HIS A 22 -8.08 10.35 1.31
C HIS A 22 -7.17 9.73 2.37
N LEU A 23 -5.86 9.83 2.21
CA LEU A 23 -4.89 9.29 3.18
C LEU A 23 -4.99 9.98 4.54
N TRP A 24 -5.26 11.29 4.55
CA TRP A 24 -5.38 12.03 5.79
C TRP A 24 -6.61 11.61 6.61
N ARG A 25 -7.72 11.24 5.96
CA ARG A 25 -8.89 10.64 6.64
C ARG A 25 -8.56 9.32 7.33
N CYS A 26 -7.57 8.59 6.83
CA CYS A 26 -7.03 7.38 7.45
C CYS A 26 -5.94 7.66 8.50
N GLY A 27 -5.65 8.94 8.81
CA GLY A 27 -4.58 9.34 9.73
C GLY A 27 -3.16 9.20 9.15
N ILE A 28 -3.03 9.02 7.83
CA ILE A 28 -1.75 8.73 7.18
C ILE A 28 -1.20 9.98 6.50
N ARG A 29 0.08 10.28 6.77
CA ARG A 29 0.82 11.34 6.06
C ARG A 29 1.74 10.72 5.01
N PRO A 30 1.43 10.82 3.71
CA PRO A 30 2.23 10.18 2.66
C PRO A 30 3.64 10.77 2.57
N ARG A 31 4.64 9.89 2.50
CA ARG A 31 6.06 10.24 2.35
C ARG A 31 6.90 9.05 1.89
N GLY A 32 8.13 9.33 1.50
CA GLY A 32 9.17 8.34 1.26
C GLY A 32 8.99 7.52 -0.01
N GLU A 33 9.70 6.40 -0.09
CA GLU A 33 9.76 5.53 -1.27
C GLU A 33 8.41 4.90 -1.61
N ALA A 34 7.64 4.47 -0.61
CA ALA A 34 6.30 3.91 -0.84
C ALA A 34 5.36 4.91 -1.54
N TRP A 35 5.54 6.22 -1.29
CA TRP A 35 4.73 7.24 -1.94
C TRP A 35 5.10 7.35 -3.42
N LEU A 36 6.39 7.38 -3.73
CA LEU A 36 6.87 7.36 -5.12
C LEU A 36 6.44 6.08 -5.85
N ALA A 37 6.57 4.93 -5.21
CA ALA A 37 6.18 3.63 -5.76
C ALA A 37 4.68 3.55 -6.06
N ALA A 38 3.82 4.09 -5.19
CA ALA A 38 2.39 4.18 -5.45
C ALA A 38 2.09 5.00 -6.72
N TRP A 39 2.78 6.12 -6.92
CA TRP A 39 2.60 6.93 -8.12
C TRP A 39 3.20 6.29 -9.37
N LEU A 40 4.31 5.56 -9.27
CA LEU A 40 4.86 4.77 -10.38
C LEU A 40 3.85 3.72 -10.85
N TRP A 41 3.22 3.04 -9.89
CA TRP A 41 2.19 2.05 -10.19
C TRP A 41 0.94 2.70 -10.81
N ALA A 42 0.48 3.83 -10.27
CA ALA A 42 -0.63 4.59 -10.84
C ALA A 42 -0.33 5.09 -12.26
N ASP A 43 0.89 5.56 -12.56
CA ASP A 43 1.32 5.96 -13.91
C ASP A 43 1.30 4.75 -14.87
N ALA A 44 1.80 3.59 -14.44
CA ALA A 44 1.75 2.37 -15.24
C ALA A 44 0.32 1.95 -15.58
N ILE A 45 -0.62 2.04 -14.63
CA ILE A 45 -2.04 1.79 -14.88
C ILE A 45 -2.59 2.84 -15.85
N ALA A 46 -2.31 4.12 -15.62
CA ALA A 46 -2.84 5.19 -16.47
C ALA A 46 -2.44 5.03 -17.95
N ARG A 47 -1.20 4.60 -18.19
CA ARG A 47 -0.65 4.30 -19.52
C ARG A 47 -1.16 3.01 -20.14
N SER A 48 -1.69 2.08 -19.34
CA SER A 48 -2.26 0.83 -19.86
C SER A 48 -3.58 1.04 -20.60
N TYR A 49 -4.27 2.16 -20.35
CA TYR A 49 -5.49 2.52 -21.04
C TYR A 49 -5.21 3.23 -22.37
N TYR A 50 -6.04 2.98 -23.37
CA TYR A 50 -5.96 3.60 -24.70
C TYR A 50 -5.99 5.14 -24.63
N HIS A 51 -6.76 5.70 -23.69
CA HIS A 51 -6.68 7.09 -23.31
C HIS A 51 -6.08 7.18 -21.91
N ASN A 52 -4.97 7.90 -21.77
CA ASN A 52 -4.24 8.06 -20.51
C ASN A 52 -5.18 8.52 -19.38
N HIS A 53 -5.65 7.56 -18.58
CA HIS A 53 -6.69 7.75 -17.59
C HIS A 53 -6.15 7.37 -16.22
N TRP A 54 -5.91 8.39 -15.40
CA TRP A 54 -5.45 8.19 -14.03
C TRP A 54 -6.46 7.38 -13.20
N PRO A 55 -5.99 6.46 -12.33
CA PRO A 55 -6.85 5.86 -11.33
C PRO A 55 -7.49 6.92 -10.42
N MET A 56 -8.62 6.57 -9.81
CA MET A 56 -9.30 7.42 -8.83
C MET A 56 -8.41 7.70 -7.62
N ALA A 57 -8.62 8.85 -6.97
CA ALA A 57 -7.83 9.24 -5.81
C ALA A 57 -7.88 8.21 -4.66
N SER A 58 -9.03 7.56 -4.46
CA SER A 58 -9.20 6.47 -3.49
C SER A 58 -8.40 5.22 -3.85
N GLU A 59 -8.30 4.89 -5.14
CA GLU A 59 -7.55 3.73 -5.63
C GLU A 59 -6.05 3.95 -5.41
N ILE A 60 -5.52 5.11 -5.79
CA ILE A 60 -4.11 5.47 -5.55
C ILE A 60 -3.81 5.52 -4.04
N ALA A 61 -4.72 6.04 -3.22
CA ALA A 61 -4.57 6.00 -1.76
C ALA A 61 -4.51 4.56 -1.24
N THR A 62 -5.32 3.66 -1.79
CA THR A 62 -5.34 2.24 -1.40
C THR A 62 -4.05 1.53 -1.83
N GLN A 63 -3.52 1.83 -3.02
CA GLN A 63 -2.22 1.35 -3.48
C GLN A 63 -1.10 1.74 -2.50
N TYR A 64 -1.10 2.99 -2.03
CA TYR A 64 -0.13 3.45 -1.02
C TYR A 64 -0.26 2.70 0.32
N VAL A 65 -1.49 2.51 0.81
CA VAL A 65 -1.74 1.76 2.06
C VAL A 65 -1.25 0.31 1.92
N LEU A 66 -1.51 -0.33 0.78
CA LEU A 66 -1.05 -1.70 0.51
C LEU A 66 0.48 -1.79 0.58
N LEU A 67 1.20 -0.84 -0.03
CA LEU A 67 2.66 -0.78 0.02
C LEU A 67 3.18 -0.58 1.46
N LEU A 68 2.52 0.26 2.26
CA LEU A 68 2.88 0.41 3.67
C LEU A 68 2.68 -0.89 4.46
N LEU A 69 1.56 -1.60 4.25
CA LEU A 69 1.30 -2.88 4.91
C LEU A 69 2.34 -3.93 4.53
N ALA A 70 2.73 -3.99 3.25
CA ALA A 70 3.80 -4.86 2.78
C ALA A 70 5.14 -4.54 3.47
N GLN A 71 5.56 -3.28 3.47
CA GLN A 71 6.79 -2.85 4.15
C GLN A 71 6.77 -3.13 5.66
N MET A 72 5.62 -2.93 6.31
CA MET A 72 5.46 -3.21 7.73
C MET A 72 5.53 -4.71 8.04
N SER A 73 5.09 -5.57 7.12
CA SER A 73 5.19 -7.02 7.26
C SER A 73 6.64 -7.51 7.19
N GLU A 74 7.46 -6.95 6.29
CA GLU A 74 8.87 -7.30 6.13
C GLU A 74 9.73 -6.78 7.29
N SER A 75 9.43 -5.57 7.76
CA SER A 75 10.18 -4.91 8.84
C SER A 75 9.75 -5.31 10.25
N CYS A 76 8.81 -6.26 10.41
CA CYS A 76 8.16 -6.58 11.70
C CYS A 76 7.52 -5.36 12.39
N SER A 77 7.28 -4.27 11.66
CA SER A 77 6.64 -3.06 12.17
C SER A 77 5.12 -3.22 12.31
N LEU A 78 4.54 -4.21 11.61
CA LEU A 78 3.15 -4.63 11.81
C LEU A 78 3.06 -5.44 13.11
N ARG A 79 3.02 -4.74 14.23
CA ARG A 79 2.91 -5.35 15.55
C ARG A 79 1.48 -5.77 15.80
N LEU A 80 1.21 -7.05 15.59
CA LEU A 80 0.05 -7.68 16.21
C LEU A 80 0.38 -8.02 17.67
N PRO A 81 -0.63 -8.13 18.56
CA PRO A 81 -0.43 -8.68 19.90
C PRO A 81 0.31 -10.03 19.84
N TYR A 82 1.15 -10.32 20.83
CA TYR A 82 1.99 -11.54 20.86
C TYR A 82 1.20 -12.82 20.54
N ARG A 83 -0.03 -12.94 21.08
CA ARG A 83 -0.91 -14.10 20.89
C ARG A 83 -1.73 -14.08 19.59
N ALA A 84 -1.63 -13.06 18.75
CA ALA A 84 -2.44 -12.97 17.53
C ALA A 84 -2.11 -14.05 16.49
N GLY A 85 -0.91 -14.62 16.54
CA GLY A 85 -0.54 -15.80 15.73
C GLY A 85 -1.06 -17.12 16.30
N ASP A 86 -1.26 -17.18 17.62
CA ASP A 86 -1.67 -18.40 18.34
C ASP A 86 -3.19 -18.49 18.51
N VAL A 87 -3.86 -17.33 18.57
CA VAL A 87 -5.30 -17.18 18.77
C VAL A 87 -5.86 -16.40 17.60
N MET A 88 -5.88 -17.03 16.43
CA MET A 88 -6.50 -16.50 15.22
C MET A 88 -7.83 -17.23 14.99
N PRO A 89 -8.99 -16.55 15.07
CA PRO A 89 -10.27 -17.17 14.78
C PRO A 89 -10.29 -17.75 13.37
N ASP A 90 -10.97 -18.88 13.16
CA ASP A 90 -11.00 -19.59 11.88
C ASP A 90 -11.41 -18.66 10.73
N LYS A 91 -12.39 -17.79 10.96
CA LYS A 91 -12.82 -16.81 9.95
C LYS A 91 -11.73 -15.81 9.55
N VAL A 92 -10.89 -15.41 10.49
CA VAL A 92 -9.75 -14.52 10.22
C VAL A 92 -8.65 -15.28 9.47
N ALA A 93 -8.44 -16.56 9.80
CA ALA A 93 -7.51 -17.42 9.09
C ALA A 93 -7.91 -17.61 7.62
N GLU A 94 -9.18 -17.90 7.35
CA GLU A 94 -9.74 -18.01 5.99
C GLU A 94 -9.52 -16.73 5.19
N LEU A 95 -9.86 -15.57 5.76
CA LEU A 95 -9.74 -14.28 5.08
C LEU A 95 -8.29 -13.90 4.78
N LEU A 96 -7.35 -14.30 5.64
CA LEU A 96 -5.93 -14.05 5.40
C LEU A 96 -5.34 -15.03 4.40
N ALA A 97 -5.75 -16.31 4.42
CA ALA A 97 -5.26 -17.36 3.53
C ALA A 97 -5.43 -17.05 2.03
N GLU A 98 -6.45 -16.27 1.67
CA GLU A 98 -6.70 -15.82 0.30
C GLU A 98 -5.99 -14.50 -0.05
N SER A 99 -5.33 -13.86 0.92
CA SER A 99 -4.74 -12.54 0.74
C SER A 99 -3.23 -12.60 0.38
N PRO A 100 -2.70 -11.61 -0.36
CA PRO A 100 -1.26 -11.45 -0.58
C PRO A 100 -0.41 -11.41 0.71
N LEU A 101 -1.03 -11.11 1.85
CA LEU A 101 -0.35 -11.10 3.16
C LEU A 101 0.01 -12.51 3.65
N GLU A 102 -0.67 -13.57 3.21
CA GLU A 102 -0.31 -14.94 3.62
C GLU A 102 0.95 -15.45 2.92
N GLN A 103 1.22 -15.00 1.69
CA GLN A 103 2.49 -15.26 1.02
C GLN A 103 3.66 -14.65 1.81
N LEU A 104 3.49 -13.43 2.32
CA LEU A 104 4.47 -12.73 3.18
C LEU A 104 4.66 -13.44 4.54
N ARG A 105 3.59 -14.02 5.10
CA ARG A 105 3.64 -14.79 6.35
C ARG A 105 4.38 -16.12 6.18
N ILE A 106 4.15 -16.82 5.07
CA ILE A 106 4.86 -18.06 4.71
C ILE A 106 6.35 -17.79 4.50
N GLU A 107 6.71 -16.70 3.82
CA GLU A 107 8.11 -16.34 3.56
C GLU A 107 8.87 -15.98 4.85
N ASN A 108 8.26 -15.21 5.76
CA ASN A 108 8.87 -14.86 7.04
C ASN A 108 9.07 -16.09 7.96
N ARG A 109 8.15 -17.07 7.94
CA ARG A 109 8.33 -18.35 8.64
C ARG A 109 9.50 -19.17 8.10
N LYS A 110 9.76 -19.13 6.78
CA LYS A 110 10.92 -19.80 6.16
C LYS A 110 12.24 -19.15 6.56
N ARG A 111 12.29 -17.82 6.71
CA ARG A 111 13.50 -17.08 7.11
C ARG A 111 13.91 -17.32 8.56
N ARG A 112 12.96 -17.57 9.48
CA ARG A 112 13.24 -17.86 10.90
C ARG A 112 13.68 -19.31 11.18
N LYS A 113 13.55 -20.21 10.21
CA LYS A 113 13.97 -21.63 10.33
C LYS A 113 15.33 -21.91 9.67
N ARG A 114 16.05 -20.86 9.22
CA ARG A 114 17.42 -20.93 8.70
C ARG A 114 18.38 -20.29 9.69
#